data_AF-A0A2S6BVS9-F1
#
_entry.id   AF-A0A2S6BVS9-F1
#
_cell.length_a   1.000
_cell.length_b   1.000
_cell.length_c   1.000
_cell.angle_alpha   90.00
_cell.angle_beta   90.00
_cell.angle_gamma   90.00
#
_symmetry.space_group_name_H-M   'P 1'
#
loop_
_entity.id
_entity.type
_entity.pdbx_description
1 polymer ?
#
loop_
_entity_poly.entity_id
_entity_poly.type
_entity_poly.pdbx_seq_one_letter_code
_entity_poly.pdbx_strand_id
1 'polypeptide(L)'
;MTQIKDSPEVQSIKSLIQAFFDAINAADIEGLGTYFAPEANLTIIRQEPPRAPSSESTTSYPQFANIPSPCPTILQQQTSQSNEKKTLKVVIRTDITHFLALLEEGRKRREGQPDLHIFEKPDLERTEVKVDALFAMAWCPFSVTFAEKLHHYGTLVFTVGKEEGEAKWKIEGLTQNYRRSVGWEGEKEFM
;
A
#
# COMPACT_ATOMS: atom_id res chain seq x y z
N MET A 1 25.23 -5.63 11.55
CA MET A 1 23.84 -6.13 11.61
C MET A 1 23.61 -6.99 10.38
N THR A 2 23.53 -8.30 10.54
CA THR A 2 23.36 -9.25 9.43
C THR A 2 21.89 -9.25 9.02
N GLN A 3 21.58 -8.82 7.80
CA GLN A 3 20.25 -9.04 7.20
C GLN A 3 20.03 -10.54 7.09
N ILE A 4 19.21 -11.12 7.95
CA ILE A 4 18.80 -12.52 7.85
C ILE A 4 17.74 -12.57 6.75
N LYS A 5 18.14 -12.84 5.51
CA LYS A 5 17.24 -12.78 4.36
C LYS A 5 16.17 -13.89 4.36
N ASP A 6 16.38 -14.99 5.10
CA ASP A 6 15.52 -16.18 5.05
C ASP A 6 15.38 -16.88 6.42
N SER A 7 14.89 -16.19 7.45
CA SER A 7 14.48 -16.86 8.70
C SER A 7 13.01 -17.27 8.66
N PRO A 8 12.60 -18.28 9.47
CA PRO A 8 11.18 -18.61 9.65
C PRO A 8 10.33 -17.41 10.10
N GLU A 9 10.91 -16.51 10.88
CA GLU A 9 10.27 -15.26 11.30
C GLU A 9 10.02 -14.33 10.11
N VAL A 10 11.02 -14.13 9.24
CA VAL A 10 10.89 -13.31 8.03
C VAL A 10 9.82 -13.88 7.09
N GLN A 11 9.78 -15.21 6.92
CA GLN A 11 8.76 -15.86 6.10
C GLN A 11 7.37 -15.70 6.71
N SER A 12 7.22 -15.85 8.03
CA SER A 12 5.95 -15.64 8.71
C SER A 12 5.43 -14.21 8.55
N ILE A 13 6.32 -13.21 8.63
CA ILE A 13 5.97 -11.80 8.40
C ILE A 13 5.60 -11.55 6.94
N LYS A 14 6.31 -12.13 5.97
CA LYS A 14 5.92 -12.04 4.56
C LYS A 14 4.57 -12.71 4.27
N SER A 15 4.26 -13.83 4.91
CA SER A 15 2.95 -14.48 4.85
C SER A 15 1.85 -13.61 5.47
N LEU A 16 2.13 -12.93 6.60
CA LEU A 16 1.20 -11.95 7.18
C LEU A 16 0.93 -10.80 6.21
N ILE A 17 1.97 -10.26 5.56
CA ILE A 17 1.83 -9.21 4.55
C ILE A 17 0.97 -9.70 3.39
N GLN A 18 1.24 -10.90 2.85
CA GLN A 18 0.43 -11.47 1.78
C GLN A 18 -1.05 -11.59 2.19
N ALA A 19 -1.31 -12.12 3.39
CA ALA A 19 -2.66 -12.30 3.90
C ALA A 19 -3.40 -10.96 4.10
N PHE A 20 -2.69 -9.90 4.51
CA PHE A 20 -3.24 -8.54 4.56
C PHE A 20 -3.73 -8.07 3.17
N PHE A 21 -2.91 -8.23 2.13
CA PHE A 21 -3.31 -7.85 0.76
C PHE A 21 -4.43 -8.73 0.21
N ASP A 22 -4.38 -10.03 0.48
CA ASP A 22 -5.42 -10.97 0.07
C ASP A 22 -6.78 -10.59 0.68
N ALA A 23 -6.82 -10.22 1.96
CA ALA A 23 -8.03 -9.77 2.63
C ALA A 23 -8.55 -8.44 2.06
N ILE A 24 -7.68 -7.47 1.73
CA ILE A 24 -8.07 -6.23 1.05
C ILE A 24 -8.70 -6.53 -0.31
N ASN A 25 -8.05 -7.37 -1.13
CA ASN A 25 -8.54 -7.72 -2.47
C ASN A 25 -9.85 -8.53 -2.42
N ALA A 26 -10.03 -9.38 -1.40
CA ALA A 26 -11.25 -10.13 -1.17
C ALA A 26 -12.37 -9.29 -0.52
N ALA A 27 -12.10 -8.03 -0.18
CA ALA A 27 -12.98 -7.18 0.62
C ALA A 27 -13.40 -7.84 1.96
N ASP A 28 -12.53 -8.67 2.53
CA ASP A 28 -12.72 -9.38 3.80
C ASP A 28 -12.30 -8.49 4.98
N ILE A 29 -13.15 -7.54 5.35
CA ILE A 29 -12.85 -6.56 6.40
C ILE A 29 -12.77 -7.21 7.78
N GLU A 30 -13.58 -8.24 8.02
CA GLU A 30 -13.58 -8.98 9.29
C GLU A 30 -12.27 -9.76 9.46
N GLY A 31 -11.89 -10.54 8.44
CA GLY A 31 -10.62 -11.27 8.43
C GLY A 31 -9.42 -10.34 8.48
N LEU A 32 -9.46 -9.21 7.76
CA LEU A 32 -8.43 -8.18 7.79
C LEU A 32 -8.16 -7.67 9.21
N GLY A 33 -9.21 -7.40 9.98
CA GLY A 33 -9.09 -6.94 11.37
C GLY A 33 -8.33 -7.92 12.26
N THR A 34 -8.38 -9.22 11.97
CA THR A 34 -7.67 -10.24 12.76
C THR A 34 -6.14 -10.21 12.61
N TYR A 35 -5.61 -9.47 11.63
CA TYR A 35 -4.17 -9.32 11.44
C TYR A 35 -3.57 -8.17 12.25
N PHE A 36 -4.40 -7.31 12.82
CA PHE A 36 -3.96 -6.17 13.62
C PHE A 36 -3.96 -6.47 15.12
N ALA A 37 -3.10 -5.76 15.84
CA ALA A 37 -3.21 -5.60 17.28
C ALA A 37 -4.37 -4.63 17.62
N PRO A 38 -4.98 -4.71 18.81
CA PRO A 38 -6.12 -3.86 19.18
C PRO A 38 -5.83 -2.35 19.09
N GLU A 39 -4.62 -1.94 19.48
CA GLU A 39 -4.18 -0.53 19.50
C GLU A 39 -3.43 -0.12 18.24
N ALA A 40 -3.55 -0.90 17.17
CA ALA A 40 -2.81 -0.63 15.94
C ALA A 40 -3.23 0.68 15.28
N ASN A 41 -2.28 1.34 14.62
CA ASN A 41 -2.51 2.60 13.94
C ASN A 41 -2.12 2.57 12.47
N LEU A 42 -2.69 3.49 11.71
CA LEU A 42 -2.48 3.62 10.28
C LEU A 42 -2.25 5.09 9.89
N THR A 43 -1.22 5.30 9.07
CA THR A 43 -0.90 6.58 8.47
C THR A 43 -0.77 6.45 6.96
N ILE A 44 -1.47 7.31 6.21
CA ILE A 44 -1.36 7.37 4.75
C ILE A 44 -0.75 8.71 4.36
N ILE A 45 0.36 8.66 3.65
CA ILE A 45 1.08 9.82 3.11
C ILE A 45 1.12 9.70 1.59
N ARG A 46 0.66 10.76 0.92
CA ARG A 46 0.70 10.86 -0.54
C ARG A 46 1.68 11.94 -0.97
N GLN A 47 2.53 11.62 -1.94
CA GLN A 47 3.33 12.59 -2.66
C GLN A 47 2.50 13.23 -3.78
N GLU A 48 2.59 14.56 -3.90
CA GLU A 48 2.01 15.35 -4.99
C GLU A 48 3.09 16.15 -5.73
N PRO A 49 2.93 16.42 -7.03
CA PRO A 49 1.88 15.91 -7.92
C PRO A 49 2.05 14.42 -8.25
N PRO A 50 1.09 13.78 -8.95
CA PRO A 50 1.26 12.44 -9.50
C PRO A 50 2.52 12.32 -10.34
N ARG A 51 3.09 11.12 -10.37
CA ARG A 51 4.36 10.86 -11.04
C ARG A 51 4.35 9.47 -11.64
N ALA A 52 4.77 9.37 -12.90
CA ALA A 52 5.01 8.08 -13.52
C ALA A 52 6.24 7.39 -12.87
N PRO A 53 6.29 6.05 -12.83
CA PRO A 53 7.50 5.33 -12.45
C PRO A 53 8.71 5.85 -13.24
N SER A 54 9.69 6.44 -12.56
CA SER A 54 10.91 6.95 -13.20
C SER A 54 11.94 5.85 -13.39
N SER A 55 12.95 6.05 -14.23
CA SER A 55 14.06 5.09 -14.39
C SER A 55 14.72 4.74 -13.05
N GLU A 56 14.92 5.71 -12.16
CA GLU A 56 15.39 5.49 -10.78
C GLU A 56 14.41 4.63 -9.97
N SER A 57 13.11 4.91 -10.10
CA SER A 57 12.07 4.10 -9.48
C SER A 57 12.03 2.69 -10.05
N THR A 58 12.33 2.48 -11.34
CA THR A 58 12.40 1.15 -11.94
C THR A 58 13.66 0.38 -11.57
N THR A 59 14.74 1.08 -11.17
CA THR A 59 15.92 0.41 -10.60
C THR A 59 15.62 -0.10 -9.19
N SER A 60 14.97 0.72 -8.35
CA SER A 60 14.56 0.31 -7.00
C SER A 60 13.36 -0.64 -7.01
N TYR A 61 12.47 -0.48 -7.99
CA TYR A 61 11.17 -1.15 -8.11
C TYR A 61 10.86 -1.53 -9.58
N PRO A 62 11.58 -2.50 -10.17
CA PRO A 62 11.39 -2.92 -11.55
C PRO A 62 10.00 -3.48 -11.83
N GLN A 63 9.27 -3.92 -10.81
CA GLN A 63 7.88 -4.37 -10.94
C GLN A 63 6.96 -3.28 -11.51
N PHE A 64 7.30 -1.99 -11.37
CA PHE A 64 6.49 -0.91 -11.93
C PHE A 64 6.80 -0.62 -13.41
N ALA A 65 7.91 -1.14 -13.95
CA ALA A 65 8.34 -0.84 -15.33
C ALA A 65 7.38 -1.39 -16.39
N ASN A 66 6.71 -2.51 -16.07
CA ASN A 66 5.89 -3.25 -17.03
C ASN A 66 4.38 -3.04 -16.83
N ILE A 67 3.96 -2.29 -15.80
CA ILE A 67 2.53 -2.06 -15.55
C ILE A 67 2.07 -0.89 -16.42
N PRO A 68 1.06 -1.08 -17.30
CA PRO A 68 0.53 -0.01 -18.11
C PRO A 68 0.06 1.15 -17.24
N SER A 69 0.50 2.38 -17.54
CA SER A 69 -0.07 3.59 -16.95
C SER A 69 -1.09 4.18 -17.91
N PRO A 70 -2.13 4.89 -17.42
CA PRO A 70 -3.04 5.60 -18.29
C PRO A 70 -2.28 6.60 -19.17
N CYS A 71 -2.77 6.81 -20.39
CA CYS A 71 -2.28 7.87 -21.23
C CYS A 71 -2.72 9.22 -20.62
N PRO A 72 -1.83 10.21 -20.44
CA PRO A 72 -2.24 11.54 -20.00
C PRO A 72 -3.32 12.06 -20.97
N THR A 73 -4.50 12.40 -20.44
CA THR A 73 -5.59 12.92 -21.27
C THR A 73 -5.14 14.24 -21.91
N ILE A 74 -5.38 14.41 -23.21
CA ILE A 74 -4.91 15.53 -24.06
C ILE A 74 -5.29 16.93 -23.51
N LEU A 75 -6.23 17.01 -22.57
CA LEU A 75 -6.64 18.25 -21.89
C LEU A 75 -5.55 18.93 -21.05
N GLN A 76 -4.38 18.33 -20.84
CA GLN A 76 -3.24 18.96 -20.15
C GLN A 76 -1.90 18.84 -20.90
N GLN A 77 -1.91 19.04 -22.22
CA GLN A 77 -0.67 19.50 -22.91
C GLN A 77 -0.29 20.95 -22.57
N GLN A 78 -1.07 21.65 -21.73
CA GLN A 78 -0.73 22.94 -21.13
C GLN A 78 -0.25 22.83 -19.67
N THR A 79 0.75 22.00 -19.41
CA THR A 79 1.71 22.28 -18.33
C THR A 79 3.07 21.75 -18.76
N SER A 80 3.65 22.45 -19.72
CA SER A 80 5.09 22.60 -19.84
C SER A 80 5.65 22.95 -18.47
N GLN A 81 6.56 22.13 -17.92
CA GLN A 81 7.53 22.53 -16.89
C GLN A 81 7.02 23.54 -15.83
N SER A 82 5.85 23.32 -15.23
CA SER A 82 5.53 24.07 -14.02
C SER A 82 6.40 23.48 -12.91
N ASN A 83 7.13 24.36 -12.23
CA ASN A 83 7.90 24.04 -11.04
C ASN A 83 6.92 23.77 -9.87
N GLU A 84 5.93 22.89 -10.08
CA GLU A 84 4.97 22.51 -9.06
C GLU A 84 5.73 21.92 -7.89
N LYS A 85 5.61 22.62 -6.75
CA LYS A 85 6.35 22.29 -5.55
C LYS A 85 5.96 20.88 -5.13
N LYS A 86 6.92 19.96 -5.16
CA LYS A 86 6.76 18.62 -4.62
C LYS A 86 6.37 18.75 -3.15
N THR A 87 5.22 18.19 -2.79
CA THR A 87 4.72 18.22 -1.42
C THR A 87 4.32 16.83 -0.95
N LEU A 88 4.36 16.63 0.36
CA LEU A 88 3.82 15.45 1.03
C LEU A 88 2.51 15.87 1.71
N LYS A 89 1.45 15.13 1.45
CA LYS A 89 0.15 15.29 2.11
C LYS A 89 -0.12 14.09 2.99
N VAL A 90 -0.42 14.34 4.26
CA VAL A 90 -1.00 13.33 5.13
C VAL A 90 -2.47 13.20 4.74
N VAL A 91 -2.84 12.05 4.18
CA VAL A 91 -4.21 11.77 3.73
C VAL A 91 -5.06 11.33 4.92
N ILE A 92 -4.56 10.39 5.72
CA ILE A 92 -5.22 9.85 6.91
C ILE A 92 -4.17 9.58 7.99
N ARG A 93 -4.55 9.81 9.25
CA ARG A 93 -3.91 9.26 10.46
C ARG A 93 -5.02 8.79 11.38
N THR A 94 -5.04 7.51 11.72
CA THR A 94 -6.18 6.90 12.42
C THR A 94 -5.77 5.65 13.18
N ASP A 95 -6.62 5.20 14.10
CA ASP A 95 -6.54 3.84 14.65
C ASP A 95 -7.15 2.80 13.70
N ILE A 96 -6.91 1.53 14.01
CA ILE A 96 -7.38 0.40 13.21
C ILE A 96 -8.91 0.30 13.16
N THR A 97 -9.62 0.60 14.25
CA THR A 97 -11.09 0.51 14.28
C THR A 97 -11.72 1.45 13.26
N HIS A 98 -11.28 2.70 13.23
CA HIS A 98 -11.73 3.68 12.26
C HIS A 98 -11.28 3.34 10.84
N PHE A 99 -10.06 2.79 10.65
CA PHE A 99 -9.62 2.34 9.33
C PHE A 99 -10.52 1.23 8.76
N LEU A 100 -10.86 0.22 9.55
CA LEU A 100 -11.77 -0.86 9.12
C LEU A 100 -13.17 -0.32 8.80
N ALA A 101 -13.66 0.65 9.58
CA ALA A 101 -14.92 1.32 9.31
C ALA A 101 -14.91 2.08 7.97
N LEU A 102 -13.81 2.77 7.64
CA LEU A 102 -13.64 3.46 6.35
C LEU A 102 -13.63 2.48 5.17
N LEU A 103 -12.98 1.32 5.31
CA LEU A 103 -13.00 0.29 4.28
C LEU A 103 -14.40 -0.27 4.07
N GLU A 104 -15.14 -0.50 5.16
CA GLU A 104 -16.52 -0.97 5.12
C GLU A 104 -17.46 0.06 4.47
N GLU A 105 -17.31 1.35 4.80
CA GLU A 105 -18.04 2.43 4.14
C GLU A 105 -17.72 2.52 2.64
N GLY A 106 -16.43 2.42 2.28
CA GLY A 106 -15.99 2.36 0.88
C GLY A 106 -16.59 1.16 0.14
N ARG A 107 -16.66 -0.02 0.79
CA ARG A 107 -17.30 -1.22 0.23
C ARG A 107 -18.78 -0.96 -0.07
N LYS A 108 -19.52 -0.40 0.89
CA LYS A 108 -20.94 -0.05 0.73
C LYS A 108 -21.17 0.96 -0.40
N ARG A 109 -20.29 1.97 -0.52
CA ARG A 109 -20.38 2.97 -1.60
C ARG A 109 -20.14 2.38 -3.00
N ARG A 110 -19.36 1.31 -3.08
CA ARG A 110 -19.11 0.57 -4.34
C ARG A 110 -20.15 -0.51 -4.63
N GLU A 111 -21.02 -0.84 -3.69
CA GLU A 111 -22.08 -1.83 -3.89
C GLU A 111 -23.04 -1.35 -5.00
N GLY A 112 -23.19 -2.16 -6.05
CA GLY A 112 -24.00 -1.83 -7.23
C GLY A 112 -23.31 -0.91 -8.25
N GLN A 113 -22.07 -0.46 -8.02
CA GLN A 113 -21.25 0.20 -9.03
C GLN A 113 -20.58 -0.83 -9.96
N PRO A 114 -20.19 -0.45 -11.20
CA PRO A 114 -19.39 -1.31 -12.06
C PRO A 114 -18.11 -1.74 -11.35
N ASP A 115 -17.76 -3.02 -11.46
CA ASP A 115 -16.52 -3.53 -10.88
C ASP A 115 -15.31 -2.91 -11.61
N LEU A 116 -14.60 -2.03 -10.90
CA LEU A 116 -13.40 -1.37 -11.39
C LEU A 116 -12.17 -2.30 -11.38
N HIS A 117 -12.34 -3.55 -10.94
CA HIS A 117 -11.29 -4.56 -10.83
C HIS A 117 -10.06 -3.97 -10.14
N ILE A 118 -10.29 -3.50 -8.91
CA ILE A 118 -9.24 -2.95 -8.07
C ILE A 118 -8.41 -4.12 -7.55
N PHE A 119 -7.10 -4.05 -7.77
CA PHE A 119 -6.18 -5.08 -7.30
C PHE A 119 -4.94 -4.44 -6.68
N GLU A 120 -4.68 -4.80 -5.43
CA GLU A 120 -3.50 -4.37 -4.67
C GLU A 120 -2.51 -5.53 -4.56
N LYS A 121 -1.23 -5.28 -4.84
CA LYS A 121 -0.20 -6.33 -4.88
C LYS A 121 1.05 -5.93 -4.09
N PRO A 122 1.52 -6.78 -3.14
CA PRO A 122 2.83 -6.63 -2.53
C PRO A 122 3.95 -7.15 -3.43
N ASP A 123 5.15 -6.60 -3.28
CA ASP A 123 6.38 -7.18 -3.79
C ASP A 123 7.15 -7.85 -2.65
N LEU A 124 6.80 -9.10 -2.35
CA LEU A 124 7.42 -9.87 -1.26
C LEU A 124 8.89 -10.21 -1.49
N GLU A 125 9.33 -10.30 -2.74
CA GLU A 125 10.74 -10.56 -3.07
C GLU A 125 11.61 -9.38 -2.65
N ARG A 126 11.11 -8.15 -2.81
CA ARG A 126 11.79 -6.91 -2.42
C ARG A 126 11.41 -6.41 -1.04
N THR A 127 10.50 -7.09 -0.34
CA THR A 127 10.19 -6.76 1.06
C THR A 127 11.42 -7.01 1.94
N GLU A 128 11.94 -5.93 2.52
CA GLU A 128 13.01 -5.99 3.52
C GLU A 128 12.40 -6.13 4.90
N VAL A 129 12.85 -7.13 5.68
CA VAL A 129 12.37 -7.37 7.04
C VAL A 129 13.55 -7.31 8.01
N LYS A 130 13.37 -6.59 9.12
CA LYS A 130 14.30 -6.55 10.26
C LYS A 130 13.57 -7.00 11.50
N VAL A 131 13.95 -8.16 12.03
CA VAL A 131 13.38 -8.75 13.24
C VAL A 131 14.27 -8.42 14.43
N ASP A 132 13.66 -7.99 15.53
CA ASP A 132 14.31 -7.71 16.80
C ASP A 132 13.42 -8.27 17.94
N ALA A 133 13.74 -9.50 18.35
CA ALA A 133 12.99 -10.26 19.35
C ALA A 133 11.47 -10.33 19.06
N LEU A 134 10.67 -9.62 19.85
CA LEU A 134 9.19 -9.64 19.81
C LEU A 134 8.59 -8.61 18.85
N PHE A 135 9.42 -7.78 18.21
CA PHE A 135 8.96 -6.82 17.21
C PHE A 135 9.79 -6.93 15.92
N ALA A 136 9.20 -6.47 14.82
CA ALA A 136 9.91 -6.36 13.55
C ALA A 136 9.39 -5.18 12.74
N MET A 137 10.20 -4.75 11.78
CA MET A 137 9.79 -3.80 10.76
C MET A 137 9.93 -4.43 9.38
N ALA A 138 8.93 -4.23 8.52
CA ALA A 138 8.98 -4.64 7.13
C ALA A 138 8.74 -3.45 6.19
N TRP A 139 9.65 -3.27 5.23
CA TRP A 139 9.54 -2.29 4.16
C TRP A 139 9.05 -3.00 2.90
N CYS A 140 7.76 -2.87 2.60
CA CYS A 140 7.09 -3.62 1.54
C CYS A 140 6.66 -2.71 0.38
N PRO A 141 7.32 -2.79 -0.78
CA PRO A 141 6.84 -2.12 -1.98
C PRO A 141 5.51 -2.71 -2.44
N PHE A 142 4.63 -1.87 -2.99
CA PHE A 142 3.33 -2.32 -3.49
C PHE A 142 2.85 -1.51 -4.70
N SER A 143 1.93 -2.08 -5.46
CA SER A 143 1.19 -1.42 -6.55
C SER A 143 -0.31 -1.66 -6.40
N VAL A 144 -1.09 -0.69 -6.86
CA VAL A 144 -2.54 -0.81 -7.03
C VAL A 144 -2.90 -0.56 -8.48
N THR A 145 -3.70 -1.44 -9.06
CA THR A 145 -4.18 -1.35 -10.43
C THR A 145 -5.70 -1.26 -10.47
N PHE A 146 -6.22 -0.44 -11.37
CA PHE A 146 -7.64 -0.34 -11.70
C PHE A 146 -7.79 -0.76 -13.16
N ALA A 147 -8.62 -1.76 -13.44
CA ALA A 147 -8.72 -2.38 -14.76
C ALA A 147 -7.33 -2.63 -15.40
N GLU A 148 -6.44 -3.27 -14.62
CA GLU A 148 -5.05 -3.60 -14.99
C GLU A 148 -4.10 -2.42 -15.25
N LYS A 149 -4.58 -1.18 -15.11
CA LYS A 149 -3.75 0.03 -15.25
C LYS A 149 -3.25 0.50 -13.90
N LEU A 150 -1.98 0.86 -13.81
CA LEU A 150 -1.35 1.36 -12.60
C LEU A 150 -2.06 2.62 -12.10
N HIS A 151 -2.71 2.52 -10.95
CA HIS A 151 -3.42 3.63 -10.29
C HIS A 151 -2.50 4.37 -9.32
N HIS A 152 -1.89 3.65 -8.39
CA HIS A 152 -0.88 4.20 -7.50
C HIS A 152 0.10 3.15 -7.03
N TYR A 153 1.25 3.60 -6.52
CA TYR A 153 2.33 2.73 -6.10
C TYR A 153 3.19 3.37 -5.03
N GLY A 154 3.86 2.54 -4.25
CA GLY A 154 4.69 3.04 -3.17
C GLY A 154 5.20 1.97 -2.24
N THR A 155 5.21 2.29 -0.96
CA THR A 155 5.70 1.40 0.10
C THR A 155 4.73 1.42 1.27
N LEU A 156 4.39 0.24 1.77
CA LEU A 156 3.83 0.02 3.09
C LEU A 156 4.96 -0.35 4.04
N VAL A 157 5.08 0.41 5.12
CA VAL A 157 5.99 0.12 6.23
C VAL A 157 5.16 -0.48 7.34
N PHE A 158 5.39 -1.76 7.61
CA PHE A 158 4.74 -2.51 8.67
C PHE A 158 5.63 -2.47 9.91
N THR A 159 5.04 -2.09 11.04
CA THR A 159 5.55 -2.43 12.37
C THR A 159 4.71 -3.59 12.87
N VAL A 160 5.37 -4.70 13.18
CA VAL A 160 4.69 -5.92 13.64
C VAL A 160 5.23 -6.33 15.01
N GLY A 161 4.35 -6.91 15.81
CA GLY A 161 4.62 -7.43 17.14
C GLY A 161 4.10 -8.85 17.27
N LYS A 162 4.63 -9.57 18.25
CA LYS A 162 4.04 -10.83 18.74
C LYS A 162 4.19 -10.88 20.26
N GLU A 163 3.26 -11.54 20.93
CA GLU A 163 3.36 -11.77 22.37
C GLU A 163 4.37 -12.88 22.69
N GLU A 164 4.90 -12.88 23.92
CA GLU A 164 5.83 -13.91 24.36
C GLU A 164 5.13 -15.28 24.39
N GLY A 165 5.70 -16.26 23.70
CA GLY A 165 5.11 -17.60 23.56
C GLY A 165 4.09 -17.72 22.42
N GLU A 166 3.71 -16.62 21.76
CA GLU A 166 2.89 -16.68 20.55
C GLU A 166 3.75 -16.82 19.28
N ALA A 167 3.29 -17.67 18.37
CA ALA A 167 3.92 -17.82 17.05
C ALA A 167 3.41 -16.81 16.02
N LYS A 168 2.27 -16.15 16.30
CA LYS A 168 1.57 -15.33 15.31
C LYS A 168 1.97 -13.86 15.44
N TRP A 169 2.47 -13.31 14.34
CA TRP A 169 2.72 -11.87 14.21
C TRP A 169 1.42 -11.10 13.98
N LYS A 170 1.35 -9.90 14.53
CA LYS A 170 0.26 -8.92 14.39
C LYS A 170 0.82 -7.58 13.94
N ILE A 171 0.02 -6.82 13.20
CA ILE A 171 0.36 -5.47 12.77
C ILE A 171 0.06 -4.50 13.91
N GLU A 172 1.08 -3.83 14.40
CA GLU A 172 1.00 -2.77 15.43
C GLU A 172 0.90 -1.38 14.79
N GLY A 173 1.47 -1.22 13.60
CA GLY A 173 1.48 0.05 12.88
C GLY A 173 1.66 -0.14 11.39
N LEU A 174 0.96 0.66 10.60
CA LEU A 174 1.04 0.63 9.15
C LEU A 174 1.19 2.05 8.58
N THR A 175 2.29 2.31 7.90
CA THR A 175 2.47 3.56 7.15
C THR A 175 2.48 3.30 5.65
N GLN A 176 1.47 3.78 4.95
CA GLN A 176 1.42 3.77 3.49
C GLN A 176 2.01 5.06 2.94
N ASN A 177 3.09 4.95 2.19
CA ASN A 177 3.70 6.07 1.45
C ASN A 177 3.51 5.82 -0.03
N TYR A 178 2.68 6.61 -0.71
CA TYR A 178 2.38 6.38 -2.12
C TYR A 178 2.39 7.64 -2.98
N ARG A 179 2.36 7.42 -4.29
CA ARG A 179 2.09 8.43 -5.30
C ARG A 179 1.11 7.86 -6.32
N ARG A 180 0.27 8.72 -6.90
CA ARG A 180 -0.58 8.33 -8.02
C ARG A 180 0.23 8.29 -9.30
N SER A 181 -0.14 7.40 -10.21
CA SER A 181 0.31 7.43 -11.59
C SER A 181 -0.29 8.62 -12.32
N VAL A 182 0.40 9.07 -13.37
CA VAL A 182 -0.13 10.12 -14.25
C VAL A 182 -1.34 9.60 -15.01
N GLY A 183 -2.34 10.45 -15.22
CA GLY A 183 -3.59 10.16 -15.92
C GLY A 183 -4.79 9.92 -15.00
N TRP A 184 -4.61 9.97 -13.68
CA TRP A 184 -5.67 9.85 -12.67
C TRP A 184 -5.97 11.18 -11.96
N GLU A 185 -5.50 12.31 -12.49
CA GLU A 185 -5.59 13.65 -11.89
C GLU A 185 -7.02 14.22 -11.81
N GLY A 186 -7.99 13.61 -12.51
CA GLY A 186 -9.36 14.11 -12.62
C GLY A 186 -10.46 13.11 -12.24
N GLU A 187 -10.11 11.88 -11.87
CA GLU A 187 -11.10 10.96 -11.32
C GLU A 187 -11.55 11.46 -9.95
N LYS A 188 -12.70 12.13 -9.95
CA LYS A 188 -13.46 12.40 -8.74
C LYS A 188 -13.80 11.05 -8.12
N GLU A 189 -13.07 10.71 -7.07
CA GLU A 189 -13.50 9.85 -5.97
C GLU A 189 -14.18 8.53 -6.40
N PHE A 190 -13.38 7.51 -6.70
CA PHE A 190 -13.77 6.12 -6.45
C PHE A 190 -13.45 5.66 -5.01
N MET A 191 -13.30 6.63 -4.09
CA MET A 191 -13.18 6.38 -2.66
C MET A 191 -14.50 6.58 -1.97
#